data_AF-A0A8H6RLE3-F1
#
_entry.id   AF-A0A8H6RLE3-F1
#
_cell.length_a   1.000
_cell.length_b   1.000
_cell.length_c   1.000
_cell.angle_alpha   90.00
_cell.angle_beta   90.00
_cell.angle_gamma   90.00
#
_symmetry.space_group_name_H-M   'P 1'
#
loop_
_entity.id
_entity.type
_entity.pdbx_description
1 polymer ?
#
loop_
_entity_poly.entity_id
_entity_poly.type
_entity_poly.pdbx_seq_one_letter_code
_entity_poly.pdbx_strand_id
1 'polypeptide(L)'
;MALLLTLAILTTAFATYPSKKTITIPSSPARGESKVDFTFHNGDSDIFSPKITPINSTVWEWWYFSTIPLSTTSLASLSIGFYTASQLAFPVNITTSSNVLFTSLSATFENGLTFDVADIRVRAVLREDGLVGLWDMGDTGDWDEYKMWVGSEDLKKWWVKWDKDIASEKQGVEGRVMMEAKVGSRIGCGGKGTQEVMPGVGWNMAVTDADVWVDVRVGEERVRFEGMGFVEKMWGARTFEEVGMPGAIWGWGRLGRYTVVW
;
A
#
# COMPACT_ATOMS: atom_id res chain seq x y z
N MET A 1 21.16 -39.07 28.27
CA MET A 1 20.49 -38.10 29.16
C MET A 1 20.85 -36.72 28.64
N ALA A 2 19.83 -35.98 28.22
CA ALA A 2 19.89 -34.98 27.15
C ALA A 2 20.57 -33.65 27.54
N LEU A 3 21.26 -33.09 26.56
CA LEU A 3 21.88 -31.77 26.55
C LEU A 3 20.78 -30.70 26.34
N LEU A 4 20.37 -30.02 27.41
CA LEU A 4 19.49 -28.85 27.37
C LEU A 4 20.38 -27.61 27.44
N LEU A 5 20.84 -27.12 26.28
CA LEU A 5 21.36 -25.77 26.17
C LEU A 5 20.14 -24.83 26.07
N THR A 6 19.87 -24.18 27.18
CA THR A 6 18.87 -23.13 27.34
C THR A 6 19.22 -21.93 26.46
N LEU A 7 18.32 -21.65 25.51
CA LEU A 7 18.30 -20.47 24.65
C LEU A 7 18.01 -19.23 25.51
N ALA A 8 19.07 -18.60 26.02
CA ALA A 8 18.96 -17.39 26.81
C ALA A 8 18.71 -16.17 25.90
N ILE A 9 17.44 -15.74 25.87
CA ILE A 9 17.02 -14.35 25.97
C ILE A 9 17.61 -13.40 24.89
N LEU A 10 16.96 -13.39 23.73
CA LEU A 10 16.95 -12.22 22.83
C LEU A 10 15.78 -11.29 23.23
N THR A 11 15.84 -10.72 24.43
CA THR A 11 14.94 -9.62 24.83
C THR A 11 15.76 -8.35 25.01
N THR A 12 16.32 -7.85 23.92
CA THR A 12 16.89 -6.50 23.88
C THR A 12 15.86 -5.55 23.31
N ALA A 13 15.25 -4.80 24.24
CA ALA A 13 14.69 -3.46 24.05
C ALA A 13 13.66 -3.28 22.90
N PHE A 14 12.43 -3.78 23.09
CA PHE A 14 11.30 -2.94 22.71
C PHE A 14 11.25 -1.79 23.72
N ALA A 15 11.87 -0.66 23.37
CA ALA A 15 11.55 0.59 24.03
C ALA A 15 10.02 0.76 23.96
N THR A 16 9.37 0.87 25.12
CA THR A 16 7.95 1.20 25.24
C THR A 16 7.74 2.63 24.77
N TYR A 17 7.68 2.84 23.46
CA TYR A 17 7.19 4.06 22.87
C TYR A 17 5.67 4.12 23.07
N PRO A 18 5.08 5.32 23.23
CA PRO A 18 3.63 5.44 23.27
C PRO A 18 3.06 4.81 22.00
N SER A 19 2.23 3.79 22.17
CA SER A 19 1.52 3.15 21.07
C SER A 19 0.78 4.25 20.28
N LYS A 20 1.16 4.44 19.02
CA LYS A 20 0.48 5.39 18.14
C LYS A 20 -0.98 4.95 17.99
N LYS A 21 -1.89 5.91 18.00
CA LYS A 21 -3.32 5.63 17.91
C LYS A 21 -3.64 5.01 16.55
N THR A 22 -4.65 4.14 16.54
CA THR A 22 -5.18 3.50 15.35
C THR A 22 -6.49 4.16 14.92
N ILE A 23 -6.73 4.15 13.61
CA ILE A 23 -7.95 4.58 12.94
C ILE A 23 -8.57 3.32 12.34
N THR A 24 -9.84 3.08 12.66
CA THR A 24 -10.63 2.01 12.03
C THR A 24 -11.58 2.63 11.01
N ILE A 25 -11.52 2.16 9.78
CA ILE A 25 -12.39 2.59 8.68
C ILE A 25 -13.35 1.45 8.35
N PRO A 26 -14.67 1.67 8.39
CA PRO A 26 -15.66 0.69 7.95
C PRO A 26 -15.77 0.70 6.41
N SER A 27 -16.24 -0.41 5.84
CA SER A 27 -16.48 -0.50 4.38
C SER A 27 -17.60 0.39 3.85
N SER A 28 -18.58 0.73 4.67
CA SER A 28 -19.67 1.62 4.25
C SER A 28 -19.20 3.07 4.20
N PRO A 29 -19.52 3.85 3.15
CA PRO A 29 -19.18 5.25 3.07
C PRO A 29 -19.81 6.03 4.23
N ALA A 30 -19.03 6.93 4.82
CA ALA A 30 -19.51 7.81 5.86
C ALA A 30 -20.58 8.78 5.33
N ARG A 31 -21.54 9.12 6.20
CA ARG A 31 -22.52 10.16 5.92
C ARG A 31 -21.90 11.53 6.22
N GLY A 32 -21.87 12.41 5.23
CA GLY A 32 -21.39 13.79 5.37
C GLY A 32 -20.05 14.06 4.69
N GLU A 33 -19.50 15.23 4.98
CA GLU A 33 -18.26 15.70 4.37
C GLU A 33 -17.02 15.04 4.99
N SER A 34 -16.10 14.65 4.11
CA SER A 34 -14.76 14.22 4.49
C SER A 34 -13.85 15.41 4.71
N LYS A 35 -13.03 15.37 5.77
CA LYS A 35 -11.90 16.29 5.91
C LYS A 35 -10.72 15.69 5.16
N VAL A 36 -10.07 16.52 4.34
CA VAL A 36 -8.95 16.11 3.49
C VAL A 36 -7.78 17.00 3.84
N ASP A 37 -6.67 16.39 4.20
CA ASP A 37 -5.46 17.08 4.62
C ASP A 37 -4.41 17.07 3.52
N PHE A 38 -3.96 18.26 3.14
CA PHE A 38 -2.87 18.46 2.19
C PHE A 38 -1.66 19.11 2.84
N THR A 39 -1.72 19.42 4.12
CA THR A 39 -0.64 20.10 4.82
C THR A 39 0.42 19.09 5.20
N PHE A 40 1.69 19.43 4.95
CA PHE A 40 2.80 18.66 5.49
C PHE A 40 3.07 19.09 6.93
N HIS A 41 2.83 18.20 7.90
CA HIS A 41 2.91 18.52 9.34
C HIS A 41 4.29 18.33 9.96
N ASN A 42 5.33 18.15 9.13
CA ASN A 42 6.68 17.76 9.50
C ASN A 42 6.79 16.35 10.10
N GLY A 43 7.88 15.65 9.74
CA GLY A 43 8.16 14.27 10.15
C GLY A 43 7.94 13.29 9.00
N ASP A 44 8.90 12.39 8.80
CA ASP A 44 8.90 11.47 7.66
C ASP A 44 7.62 10.61 7.60
N SER A 45 7.08 10.20 8.75
CA SER A 45 5.85 9.41 8.81
C SER A 45 4.60 10.10 8.26
N ASP A 46 4.57 11.44 8.22
CA ASP A 46 3.41 12.19 7.68
C ASP A 46 3.24 12.00 6.16
N ILE A 47 4.25 11.44 5.48
CA ILE A 47 4.22 11.17 4.05
C ILE A 47 3.29 10.00 3.72
N PHE A 48 3.11 9.06 4.65
CA PHE A 48 2.31 7.86 4.47
C PHE A 48 1.06 7.81 5.39
N SER A 49 0.91 8.78 6.29
CA SER A 49 -0.24 8.90 7.20
C SER A 49 -1.57 9.03 6.44
N PRO A 50 -2.69 8.48 6.96
CA PRO A 50 -4.01 8.70 6.39
C PRO A 50 -4.36 10.20 6.36
N LYS A 51 -4.79 10.71 5.20
CA LYS A 51 -5.11 12.14 5.00
C LYS A 51 -6.60 12.44 4.97
N ILE A 52 -7.45 11.41 4.94
CA ILE A 52 -8.89 11.60 4.80
C ILE A 52 -9.65 11.00 5.98
N THR A 53 -10.51 11.79 6.61
CA THR A 53 -11.40 11.29 7.66
C THR A 53 -12.69 12.12 7.79
N PRO A 54 -13.88 11.49 7.90
CA PRO A 54 -14.14 10.08 7.57
C PRO A 54 -14.08 9.85 6.05
N ILE A 55 -14.12 8.60 5.57
CA ILE A 55 -14.14 8.28 4.13
C ILE A 55 -15.58 8.30 3.61
N ASN A 56 -15.93 9.25 2.74
CA ASN A 56 -17.24 9.31 2.08
C ASN A 56 -17.16 8.78 0.63
N SER A 57 -18.24 8.88 -0.14
CA SER A 57 -18.32 8.30 -1.48
C SER A 57 -17.60 9.09 -2.58
N THR A 58 -17.12 10.32 -2.31
CA THR A 58 -16.52 11.20 -3.33
C THR A 58 -15.03 11.39 -3.16
N VAL A 59 -14.45 10.98 -2.04
CA VAL A 59 -13.01 11.04 -1.78
C VAL A 59 -12.34 9.70 -2.04
N TRP A 60 -11.05 9.75 -2.30
CA TRP A 60 -10.26 8.55 -2.53
C TRP A 60 -8.86 8.72 -1.96
N GLU A 61 -8.28 7.62 -1.50
CA GLU A 61 -6.90 7.55 -1.05
C GLU A 61 -6.37 6.14 -1.32
N TRP A 62 -5.11 6.05 -1.75
CA TRP A 62 -4.43 4.79 -1.97
C TRP A 62 -3.04 4.77 -1.36
N TRP A 63 -2.61 3.58 -0.96
CA TRP A 63 -1.22 3.23 -0.66
C TRP A 63 -0.77 2.19 -1.66
N TYR A 64 0.31 2.49 -2.38
CA TYR A 64 0.72 1.72 -3.55
C TYR A 64 2.17 1.27 -3.44
N PHE A 65 2.40 0.01 -3.79
CA PHE A 65 3.70 -0.64 -3.77
C PHE A 65 3.93 -1.27 -5.14
N SER A 66 5.05 -0.96 -5.78
CA SER A 66 5.39 -1.48 -7.09
C SER A 66 6.80 -2.04 -7.10
N THR A 67 7.00 -3.12 -7.84
CA THR A 67 8.25 -3.86 -7.90
C THR A 67 8.50 -4.43 -9.27
N ILE A 68 9.77 -4.38 -9.69
CA ILE A 68 10.24 -4.98 -10.94
C ILE A 68 11.61 -5.63 -10.72
N PRO A 69 11.94 -6.73 -11.43
CA PRO A 69 13.24 -7.38 -11.35
C PRO A 69 14.35 -6.45 -11.86
N LEU A 70 15.57 -6.66 -11.37
CA LEU A 70 16.76 -5.99 -11.93
C LEU A 70 17.13 -6.53 -13.32
N SER A 71 16.65 -7.72 -13.66
CA SER A 71 16.90 -8.34 -14.96
C SER A 71 16.13 -7.63 -16.06
N THR A 72 16.83 -7.19 -17.11
CA THR A 72 16.21 -6.55 -18.28
C THR A 72 15.54 -7.54 -19.23
N THR A 73 15.66 -8.85 -18.98
CA THR A 73 15.05 -9.91 -19.80
C THR A 73 13.85 -10.56 -19.13
N SER A 74 13.63 -10.30 -17.85
CA SER A 74 12.43 -10.80 -17.15
C SER A 74 11.26 -9.87 -17.43
N LEU A 75 10.11 -10.46 -17.73
CA LEU A 75 8.84 -9.74 -17.85
C LEU A 75 8.13 -9.61 -16.51
N ALA A 76 8.68 -10.17 -15.43
CA ALA A 76 7.99 -10.21 -14.15
C ALA A 76 7.77 -8.80 -13.60
N SER A 77 6.63 -8.58 -12.96
CA SER A 77 6.33 -7.36 -12.23
C SER A 77 5.29 -7.64 -11.17
N LEU A 78 5.29 -6.86 -10.09
CA LEU A 78 4.22 -6.94 -9.09
C LEU A 78 3.90 -5.54 -8.58
N SER A 79 2.62 -5.19 -8.64
CA SER A 79 2.07 -3.96 -8.10
C SER A 79 0.88 -4.25 -7.20
N ILE A 80 0.77 -3.49 -6.14
CA ILE A 80 -0.10 -3.71 -5.00
C ILE A 80 -0.72 -2.37 -4.63
N GLY A 81 -2.03 -2.36 -4.35
CA GLY A 81 -2.71 -1.18 -3.85
C GLY A 81 -3.63 -1.51 -2.68
N PHE A 82 -3.69 -0.60 -1.72
CA PHE A 82 -4.69 -0.56 -0.65
C PHE A 82 -5.48 0.71 -0.79
N TYR A 83 -6.82 0.63 -0.77
CA TYR A 83 -7.67 1.76 -1.12
C TYR A 83 -8.72 2.04 -0.06
N THR A 84 -8.95 3.33 0.14
CA THR A 84 -10.12 3.94 0.78
C THR A 84 -10.85 4.78 -0.25
N ALA A 85 -11.58 4.14 -1.16
CA ALA A 85 -12.30 4.78 -2.26
C ALA A 85 -13.55 4.00 -2.66
N SER A 86 -14.61 4.71 -3.02
CA SER A 86 -15.78 4.10 -3.66
C SER A 86 -15.60 4.02 -5.18
N GLN A 87 -16.40 3.20 -5.86
CA GLN A 87 -16.47 3.16 -7.33
C GLN A 87 -16.84 4.53 -7.95
N LEU A 88 -17.55 5.39 -7.21
CA LEU A 88 -17.89 6.75 -7.66
C LEU A 88 -16.72 7.72 -7.52
N ALA A 89 -15.87 7.52 -6.50
CA ALA A 89 -14.71 8.38 -6.25
C ALA A 89 -13.54 8.06 -7.18
N PHE A 90 -13.33 6.78 -7.47
CA PHE A 90 -12.13 6.29 -8.14
C PHE A 90 -12.49 5.30 -9.26
N PRO A 91 -11.94 5.43 -10.48
CA PRO A 91 -12.29 4.62 -11.64
C PRO A 91 -11.69 3.21 -11.56
N VAL A 92 -12.19 2.40 -10.63
CA VAL A 92 -11.83 0.99 -10.46
C VAL A 92 -13.02 0.10 -10.80
N ASN A 93 -12.73 -1.08 -11.35
CA ASN A 93 -13.75 -2.07 -11.66
C ASN A 93 -14.07 -2.94 -10.43
N ILE A 94 -14.68 -2.34 -9.40
CA ILE A 94 -15.25 -3.07 -8.26
C ILE A 94 -16.77 -3.22 -8.46
N THR A 95 -17.32 -4.36 -8.06
CA THR A 95 -18.73 -4.74 -8.35
C THR A 95 -19.76 -4.06 -7.46
N THR A 96 -19.35 -3.26 -6.46
CA THR A 96 -20.26 -2.63 -5.50
C THR A 96 -19.93 -1.16 -5.25
N SER A 97 -20.87 -0.27 -5.54
CA SER A 97 -20.74 1.17 -5.26
C SER A 97 -20.85 1.55 -3.77
N SER A 98 -21.30 0.61 -2.93
CA SER A 98 -21.53 0.83 -1.50
C SER A 98 -20.33 0.49 -0.60
N ASN A 99 -19.22 0.04 -1.17
CA ASN A 99 -18.00 -0.29 -0.43
C ASN A 99 -16.90 0.72 -0.75
N VAL A 100 -16.19 1.22 0.27
CA VAL A 100 -15.05 2.13 0.13
C VAL A 100 -13.69 1.47 0.39
N LEU A 101 -13.65 0.17 0.65
CA LEU A 101 -12.45 -0.57 1.01
C LEU A 101 -12.23 -1.72 0.04
N PHE A 102 -11.10 -1.66 -0.65
CA PHE A 102 -10.63 -2.76 -1.48
C PHE A 102 -9.11 -2.74 -1.53
N THR A 103 -8.56 -3.84 -2.01
CA THR A 103 -7.14 -4.00 -2.32
C THR A 103 -7.01 -4.42 -3.76
N SER A 104 -5.90 -4.07 -4.42
CA SER A 104 -5.58 -4.55 -5.75
C SER A 104 -4.24 -5.24 -5.77
N LEU A 105 -4.10 -6.23 -6.64
CA LEU A 105 -2.83 -6.82 -7.00
C LEU A 105 -2.79 -7.05 -8.50
N SER A 106 -1.73 -6.57 -9.12
CA SER A 106 -1.41 -6.75 -10.53
C SER A 106 -0.04 -7.41 -10.63
N ALA A 107 0.04 -8.50 -11.36
CA ALA A 107 1.23 -9.30 -11.51
C ALA A 107 1.47 -9.63 -12.99
N THR A 108 2.73 -9.59 -13.40
CA THR A 108 3.20 -10.23 -14.64
C THR A 108 4.17 -11.32 -14.22
N PHE A 109 4.00 -12.51 -14.78
CA PHE A 109 4.89 -13.66 -14.55
C PHE A 109 6.03 -13.66 -15.58
N GLU A 110 7.09 -14.43 -15.34
CA GLU A 110 8.23 -14.50 -16.27
C GLU A 110 7.84 -15.00 -17.67
N ASN A 111 6.80 -15.83 -17.76
CA ASN A 111 6.25 -16.33 -19.03
C ASN A 111 5.36 -15.29 -19.76
N GLY A 112 5.21 -14.08 -19.21
CA GLY A 112 4.40 -13.00 -19.78
C GLY A 112 2.90 -13.09 -19.49
N LEU A 113 2.43 -14.12 -18.77
CA LEU A 113 1.06 -14.14 -18.27
C LEU A 113 0.85 -12.98 -17.30
N THR A 114 -0.34 -12.39 -17.33
CA THR A 114 -0.74 -11.33 -16.41
C THR A 114 -1.87 -11.79 -15.51
N PHE A 115 -1.92 -11.23 -14.31
CA PHE A 115 -2.98 -11.46 -13.34
C PHE A 115 -3.33 -10.15 -12.66
N ASP A 116 -4.62 -9.83 -12.62
CA ASP A 116 -5.14 -8.64 -11.98
C ASP A 116 -6.35 -9.02 -11.12
N VAL A 117 -6.32 -8.60 -9.86
CA VAL A 117 -7.44 -8.78 -8.94
C VAL A 117 -7.67 -7.50 -8.15
N ALA A 118 -8.95 -7.13 -8.02
CA ALA A 118 -9.41 -6.17 -7.03
C ALA A 118 -10.36 -6.90 -6.09
N ASP A 119 -10.15 -6.78 -4.80
CA ASP A 119 -10.85 -7.56 -3.82
C ASP A 119 -11.33 -6.69 -2.65
N ILE A 120 -12.61 -6.87 -2.36
CA ILE A 120 -13.41 -6.04 -1.47
C ILE A 120 -13.11 -6.43 -0.03
N ARG A 121 -13.04 -5.43 0.85
CA ARG A 121 -12.72 -5.62 2.27
C ARG A 121 -13.80 -4.96 3.12
N VAL A 122 -13.96 -5.42 4.36
CA VAL A 122 -15.05 -4.91 5.23
C VAL A 122 -14.54 -3.94 6.30
N ARG A 123 -13.24 -4.00 6.60
CA ARG A 123 -12.60 -3.16 7.60
C ARG A 123 -11.15 -2.89 7.21
N ALA A 124 -10.72 -1.65 7.47
CA ALA A 124 -9.32 -1.26 7.44
C ALA A 124 -8.91 -0.71 8.81
N VAL A 125 -7.74 -1.11 9.30
CA VAL A 125 -7.12 -0.59 10.51
C VAL A 125 -5.78 0.03 10.14
N LEU A 126 -5.66 1.33 10.36
CA LEU A 126 -4.49 2.13 10.05
C LEU A 126 -3.88 2.68 11.32
N ARG A 127 -2.56 2.73 11.40
CA ARG A 127 -1.87 3.54 12.41
C ARG A 127 -1.82 4.99 11.95
N GLU A 128 -2.00 5.95 12.86
CA GLU A 128 -2.05 7.39 12.50
C GLU A 128 -0.79 7.90 11.79
N ASP A 129 0.35 7.24 11.98
CA ASP A 129 1.61 7.55 11.31
C ASP A 129 1.77 6.87 9.93
N GLY A 130 0.76 6.12 9.47
CA GLY A 130 0.75 5.44 8.18
C GLY A 130 1.62 4.18 8.08
N LEU A 131 2.42 3.87 9.11
CA LEU A 131 3.41 2.79 9.02
C LEU A 131 2.80 1.40 9.17
N VAL A 132 1.54 1.29 9.55
CA VAL A 132 0.82 0.02 9.57
C VAL A 132 -0.54 0.23 8.95
N GLY A 133 -0.89 -0.65 8.02
CA GLY A 133 -2.23 -0.75 7.47
C GLY A 133 -2.62 -2.20 7.29
N LEU A 134 -3.87 -2.51 7.62
CA LEU A 134 -4.43 -3.85 7.59
C LEU A 134 -5.84 -3.78 7.02
N TRP A 135 -6.10 -4.54 5.97
CA TRP A 135 -7.40 -4.70 5.33
C TRP A 135 -7.85 -6.15 5.55
N ASP A 136 -9.00 -6.35 6.17
CA ASP A 136 -9.52 -7.68 6.50
C ASP A 136 -11.01 -7.84 6.18
N MET A 137 -11.48 -9.07 6.36
CA MET A 137 -12.87 -9.48 6.23
C MET A 137 -13.66 -9.34 7.55
N GLY A 138 -13.12 -8.61 8.54
CA GLY A 138 -13.75 -8.36 9.82
C GLY A 138 -13.54 -9.51 10.79
N ASP A 139 -14.44 -9.63 11.77
CA ASP A 139 -14.42 -10.71 12.75
C ASP A 139 -15.18 -11.93 12.19
N THR A 140 -14.60 -12.57 11.18
CA THR A 140 -15.10 -13.83 10.62
C THR A 140 -14.72 -15.04 11.48
N GLY A 141 -13.94 -14.85 12.54
CA GLY A 141 -13.31 -15.92 13.32
C GLY A 141 -12.04 -16.48 12.67
N ASP A 142 -11.81 -16.18 11.39
CA ASP A 142 -10.62 -16.57 10.64
C ASP A 142 -9.64 -15.39 10.58
N TRP A 143 -8.66 -15.41 11.49
CA TRP A 143 -7.57 -14.43 11.54
C TRP A 143 -6.63 -14.48 10.33
N ASP A 144 -6.91 -15.34 9.35
CA ASP A 144 -6.02 -15.69 8.24
C ASP A 144 -6.41 -15.00 6.91
N GLU A 145 -7.41 -14.10 6.88
CA GLU A 145 -7.83 -13.38 5.67
C GLU A 145 -7.54 -11.87 5.71
N TYR A 146 -6.27 -11.50 5.87
CA TYR A 146 -5.84 -10.10 5.83
C TYR A 146 -4.77 -9.81 4.78
N LYS A 147 -4.76 -8.55 4.38
CA LYS A 147 -3.72 -7.93 3.57
C LYS A 147 -3.16 -6.78 4.37
N MET A 148 -1.84 -6.67 4.48
CA MET A 148 -1.24 -5.64 5.33
C MET A 148 0.09 -5.13 4.80
N TRP A 149 0.46 -3.96 5.29
CA TRP A 149 1.85 -3.51 5.28
C TRP A 149 2.32 -3.09 6.67
N VAL A 150 3.64 -3.14 6.84
CA VAL A 150 4.37 -2.60 7.97
C VAL A 150 5.60 -1.87 7.45
N GLY A 151 5.78 -0.61 7.84
CA GLY A 151 6.96 0.21 7.60
C GLY A 151 7.76 0.43 8.89
N SER A 152 9.07 0.56 8.79
CA SER A 152 9.92 1.00 9.90
C SER A 152 9.76 2.49 10.15
N GLU A 153 10.04 2.94 11.39
CA GLU A 153 9.91 4.35 11.79
C GLU A 153 10.82 5.30 11.01
N ASP A 154 11.96 4.80 10.53
CA ASP A 154 12.89 5.54 9.68
C ASP A 154 12.54 5.47 8.18
N LEU A 155 11.38 4.88 7.83
CA LEU A 155 10.89 4.61 6.47
C LEU A 155 11.82 3.76 5.60
N LYS A 156 12.85 3.14 6.16
CA LYS A 156 13.85 2.40 5.37
C LYS A 156 13.44 0.99 5.03
N LYS A 157 12.54 0.38 5.80
CA LYS A 157 12.14 -1.02 5.61
C LYS A 157 10.65 -1.14 5.54
N TRP A 158 10.19 -1.92 4.57
CA TRP A 158 8.77 -2.18 4.35
C TRP A 158 8.53 -3.66 4.16
N TRP A 159 7.45 -4.14 4.74
CA TRP A 159 6.95 -5.48 4.58
C TRP A 159 5.51 -5.39 4.14
N VAL A 160 5.17 -6.11 3.08
CA VAL A 160 3.80 -6.21 2.59
C VAL A 160 3.45 -7.69 2.56
N LYS A 161 2.31 -8.07 3.14
CA LYS A 161 1.89 -9.47 3.30
C LYS A 161 0.46 -9.66 2.81
N TRP A 162 0.28 -10.75 2.06
CA TRP A 162 -1.02 -11.37 1.77
C TRP A 162 -1.08 -12.69 2.51
N ASP A 163 -2.06 -12.83 3.38
CA ASP A 163 -2.41 -14.13 3.91
C ASP A 163 -3.45 -14.80 3.00
N LYS A 164 -3.51 -16.14 3.08
CA LYS A 164 -4.22 -16.96 2.09
C LYS A 164 -5.71 -16.60 2.07
N ASP A 165 -6.16 -16.08 0.94
CA ASP A 165 -7.59 -15.87 0.67
C ASP A 165 -8.28 -17.23 0.51
N ILE A 166 -9.08 -17.65 1.50
CA ILE A 166 -9.74 -18.97 1.52
C ILE A 166 -10.99 -18.96 0.62
N ALA A 167 -11.59 -17.78 0.37
CA ALA A 167 -12.83 -17.65 -0.38
C ALA A 167 -12.69 -17.90 -1.90
N SER A 168 -11.47 -17.95 -2.44
CA SER A 168 -11.22 -18.33 -3.85
C SER A 168 -10.27 -19.53 -3.94
N GLU A 169 -10.79 -20.73 -3.69
CA GLU A 169 -10.07 -22.03 -3.80
C GLU A 169 -9.35 -22.25 -5.15
N LYS A 170 -9.51 -21.37 -6.16
CA LYS A 170 -8.84 -21.44 -7.46
C LYS A 170 -7.87 -20.30 -7.78
N GLN A 171 -7.80 -19.22 -6.98
CA GLN A 171 -7.00 -18.03 -7.32
C GLN A 171 -6.30 -17.37 -6.11
N GLY A 172 -6.27 -18.05 -4.96
CA GLY A 172 -5.70 -17.52 -3.72
C GLY A 172 -4.33 -16.87 -3.92
N VAL A 173 -4.20 -15.66 -3.38
CA VAL A 173 -2.95 -14.90 -3.35
C VAL A 173 -2.37 -15.01 -1.95
N GLU A 174 -1.12 -15.46 -1.86
CA GLU A 174 -0.38 -15.47 -0.59
C GLU A 174 1.07 -15.11 -0.83
N GLY A 175 1.70 -14.49 0.17
CA GLY A 175 3.12 -14.25 0.14
C GLY A 175 3.51 -12.90 0.70
N ARG A 176 4.72 -12.48 0.35
CA ARG A 176 5.33 -11.30 0.94
C ARG A 176 6.22 -10.55 -0.03
N VAL A 177 6.28 -9.26 0.19
CA VAL A 177 7.25 -8.34 -0.39
C VAL A 177 8.01 -7.70 0.75
N MET A 178 9.34 -7.70 0.65
CA MET A 178 10.20 -6.91 1.53
C MET A 178 10.92 -5.85 0.71
N MET A 179 11.07 -4.66 1.27
CA MET A 179 11.78 -3.55 0.62
C MET A 179 12.76 -2.89 1.58
N GLU A 180 13.93 -2.52 1.07
CA GLU A 180 14.92 -1.68 1.76
C GLU A 180 15.23 -0.43 0.93
N ALA A 181 14.86 0.74 1.45
CA ALA A 181 14.95 2.01 0.74
C ALA A 181 16.42 2.42 0.51
N LYS A 182 16.75 2.67 -0.76
CA LYS A 182 17.99 3.32 -1.21
C LYS A 182 17.84 4.84 -1.22
N VAL A 183 16.67 5.30 -1.64
CA VAL A 183 16.33 6.72 -1.66
C VAL A 183 15.06 6.89 -0.84
N GLY A 184 15.21 7.67 0.24
CA GLY A 184 14.13 7.94 1.18
C GLY A 184 13.01 8.79 0.58
N SER A 185 12.13 9.20 1.48
CA SER A 185 10.87 9.83 1.15
C SER A 185 11.02 11.17 0.41
N ARG A 186 10.02 11.46 -0.43
CA ARG A 186 9.88 12.70 -1.18
C ARG A 186 8.42 13.11 -1.15
N ILE A 187 8.17 14.38 -0.84
CA ILE A 187 6.87 14.99 -1.07
C ILE A 187 6.78 15.29 -2.57
N GLY A 188 5.61 15.08 -3.19
CA GLY A 188 5.36 15.57 -4.55
C GLY A 188 5.64 17.07 -4.64
N CYS A 189 5.92 17.58 -5.84
CA CYS A 189 6.31 18.99 -6.03
C CYS A 189 5.13 19.96 -5.78
N GLY A 190 4.75 20.14 -4.53
CA GLY A 190 3.84 21.18 -4.05
C GLY A 190 4.63 22.39 -3.51
N GLY A 191 3.99 23.55 -3.45
CA GLY A 191 4.58 24.76 -2.84
C GLY A 191 4.98 24.55 -1.37
N LYS A 192 5.59 25.57 -0.75
CA LYS A 192 6.09 25.47 0.64
C LYS A 192 4.97 25.01 1.61
N GLY A 193 5.07 23.78 2.10
CA GLY A 193 4.21 23.22 3.15
C GLY A 193 2.96 22.45 2.67
N THR A 194 2.75 22.29 1.37
CA THR A 194 1.66 21.48 0.82
C THR A 194 2.18 20.20 0.18
N GLN A 195 1.36 19.15 0.24
CA GLN A 195 1.55 17.87 -0.41
C GLN A 195 0.70 17.75 -1.70
N GLU A 196 0.02 18.83 -2.11
CA GLU A 196 -0.72 18.87 -3.37
C GLU A 196 0.22 18.88 -4.58
N VAL A 197 -0.04 17.96 -5.51
CA VAL A 197 0.55 17.98 -6.85
C VAL A 197 -0.32 18.77 -7.83
N MET A 198 -1.63 18.83 -7.57
CA MET A 198 -2.60 19.66 -8.28
C MET A 198 -3.79 19.97 -7.34
N PRO A 199 -4.66 20.95 -7.66
CA PRO A 199 -5.75 21.34 -6.77
C PRO A 199 -6.63 20.16 -6.35
N GLY A 200 -6.67 19.88 -5.05
CA GLY A 200 -7.46 18.80 -4.49
C GLY A 200 -6.88 17.40 -4.69
N VAL A 201 -5.62 17.26 -5.11
CA VAL A 201 -4.91 15.97 -5.23
C VAL A 201 -3.54 16.04 -4.56
N GLY A 202 -3.35 15.17 -3.57
CA GLY A 202 -2.10 15.00 -2.87
C GLY A 202 -1.32 13.81 -3.41
N TRP A 203 0.02 13.94 -3.44
CA TRP A 203 0.91 12.87 -3.86
C TRP A 203 2.22 12.89 -3.09
N ASN A 204 2.59 11.73 -2.59
CA ASN A 204 3.77 11.51 -1.78
C ASN A 204 4.44 10.19 -2.18
N MET A 205 5.76 10.18 -2.08
CA MET A 205 6.56 8.98 -2.28
C MET A 205 7.24 8.65 -0.95
N ALA A 206 6.85 7.55 -0.31
CA ALA A 206 7.53 7.08 0.88
C ALA A 206 8.90 6.49 0.53
N VAL A 207 8.99 5.82 -0.63
CA VAL A 207 10.21 5.22 -1.15
C VAL A 207 10.26 5.49 -2.65
N THR A 208 11.28 6.21 -3.09
CA THR A 208 11.49 6.47 -4.53
C THR A 208 12.36 5.40 -5.18
N ASP A 209 13.19 4.72 -4.39
CA ASP A 209 13.99 3.59 -4.85
C ASP A 209 14.31 2.65 -3.68
N ALA A 210 14.14 1.34 -3.87
CA ALA A 210 14.47 0.30 -2.90
C ALA A 210 15.08 -0.92 -3.57
N ASP A 211 15.85 -1.70 -2.81
CA ASP A 211 16.05 -3.12 -3.11
C ASP A 211 14.86 -3.92 -2.59
N VAL A 212 14.38 -4.88 -3.38
CA VAL A 212 13.21 -5.68 -3.00
C VAL A 212 13.43 -7.17 -3.15
N TRP A 213 12.71 -7.90 -2.31
CA TRP A 213 12.59 -9.36 -2.35
C TRP A 213 11.12 -9.71 -2.44
N VAL A 214 10.72 -10.23 -3.59
CA VAL A 214 9.35 -10.60 -3.90
C VAL A 214 9.22 -12.12 -3.87
N ASP A 215 8.22 -12.60 -3.16
CA ASP A 215 7.83 -14.00 -3.15
C ASP A 215 6.32 -14.12 -2.92
N VAL A 216 5.56 -14.12 -4.02
CA VAL A 216 4.09 -14.13 -4.01
C VAL A 216 3.59 -15.25 -4.92
N ARG A 217 2.70 -16.08 -4.38
CA ARG A 217 1.97 -17.11 -5.13
C ARG A 217 0.59 -16.59 -5.50
N VAL A 218 0.18 -16.84 -6.73
CA VAL A 218 -1.13 -16.50 -7.27
C VAL A 218 -1.69 -17.77 -7.93
N GLY A 219 -2.62 -18.45 -7.24
CA GLY A 219 -3.06 -19.78 -7.67
C GLY A 219 -1.88 -20.77 -7.71
N GLU A 220 -1.61 -21.33 -8.90
CA GLU A 220 -0.48 -22.25 -9.15
C GLU A 220 0.80 -21.53 -9.59
N GLU A 221 0.68 -20.27 -10.02
CA GLU A 221 1.80 -19.46 -10.51
C GLU A 221 2.50 -18.73 -9.35
N ARG A 222 3.77 -18.37 -9.55
CA ARG A 222 4.58 -17.69 -8.54
C ARG A 222 5.39 -16.56 -9.14
N VAL A 223 5.24 -15.36 -8.58
CA VAL A 223 6.10 -14.22 -8.86
C VAL A 223 7.19 -14.20 -7.79
N ARG A 224 8.44 -14.45 -8.20
CA ARG A 224 9.58 -14.44 -7.27
C ARG A 224 10.80 -13.82 -7.93
N PHE A 225 11.32 -12.75 -7.36
CA PHE A 225 12.54 -12.09 -7.84
C PHE A 225 13.17 -11.19 -6.77
N GLU A 226 14.43 -10.85 -7.01
CA GLU A 226 15.09 -9.71 -6.40
C GLU A 226 15.13 -8.55 -7.40
N GLY A 227 14.86 -7.34 -6.92
CA GLY A 227 14.45 -6.26 -7.80
C GLY A 227 14.68 -4.87 -7.25
N MET A 228 14.03 -3.92 -7.91
CA MET A 228 13.79 -2.59 -7.39
C MET A 228 12.33 -2.40 -7.00
N GLY A 229 12.09 -1.42 -6.13
CA GLY A 229 10.75 -1.08 -5.68
C GLY A 229 10.51 0.40 -5.45
N PHE A 230 9.22 0.73 -5.41
CA PHE A 230 8.68 2.07 -5.26
C PHE A 230 7.44 2.02 -4.35
N VAL A 231 7.31 3.00 -3.46
CA VAL A 231 6.19 3.11 -2.52
C VAL A 231 5.66 4.52 -2.52
N GLU A 232 4.38 4.67 -2.81
CA GLU A 232 3.71 5.96 -2.88
C GLU A 232 2.34 5.96 -2.23
N LYS A 233 1.83 7.18 -2.09
CA LYS A 233 0.51 7.47 -1.60
C LYS A 233 -0.09 8.62 -2.36
N MET A 234 -1.31 8.47 -2.84
CA MET A 234 -2.09 9.54 -3.45
C MET A 234 -3.47 9.62 -2.81
N TRP A 235 -4.04 10.81 -2.82
CA TRP A 235 -5.39 11.03 -2.33
C TRP A 235 -6.04 12.23 -3.01
N GLY A 236 -7.36 12.20 -3.12
CA GLY A 236 -8.15 13.25 -3.75
C GLY A 236 -9.32 13.70 -2.88
N ALA A 237 -9.57 15.01 -2.91
CA ALA A 237 -10.66 15.63 -2.15
C ALA A 237 -12.04 15.52 -2.83
N ARG A 238 -12.07 15.08 -4.09
CA ARG A 238 -13.26 14.90 -4.93
C ARG A 238 -13.06 13.70 -5.84
N THR A 239 -14.08 13.36 -6.63
CA THR A 239 -13.97 12.23 -7.54
C THR A 239 -12.82 12.45 -8.52
N PHE A 240 -12.23 11.36 -9.02
CA PHE A 240 -11.12 11.40 -9.97
C PHE A 240 -11.43 12.27 -11.20
N GLU A 241 -12.69 12.26 -11.65
CA GLU A 241 -13.17 13.12 -12.74
C GLU A 241 -13.25 14.60 -12.31
N GLU A 242 -13.81 14.91 -11.13
CA GLU A 242 -13.99 16.28 -10.64
C GLU A 242 -12.69 16.99 -10.30
N VAL A 243 -11.64 16.26 -9.90
CA VAL A 243 -10.29 16.83 -9.72
C VAL A 243 -9.59 17.09 -11.06
N GLY A 244 -10.23 16.77 -12.19
CA GLY A 244 -9.66 17.04 -13.52
C GLY A 244 -8.61 16.03 -13.95
N MET A 245 -8.72 14.77 -13.50
CA MET A 245 -7.88 13.65 -13.96
C MET A 245 -8.69 12.73 -14.91
N PRO A 246 -9.01 13.15 -16.15
CA PRO A 246 -9.71 12.28 -17.11
C PRO A 246 -8.85 11.06 -17.53
N GLY A 247 -7.56 11.11 -17.22
CA GLY A 247 -6.58 10.03 -17.32
C GLY A 247 -5.29 10.47 -16.62
N ALA A 248 -4.55 9.50 -16.07
CA ALA A 248 -3.26 9.73 -15.45
C ALA A 248 -2.21 8.87 -16.15
N ILE A 249 -1.06 9.48 -16.46
CA ILE A 249 0.16 8.75 -16.80
C ILE A 249 1.08 9.00 -15.62
N TRP A 250 1.35 7.95 -14.85
CA TRP A 250 2.31 7.97 -13.79
C TRP A 250 3.25 6.79 -13.97
N GLY A 251 4.46 6.90 -13.47
CA GLY A 251 5.39 5.79 -13.53
C GLY A 251 6.69 6.07 -12.81
N TRP A 252 7.49 5.02 -12.72
CA TRP A 252 8.80 5.10 -12.13
C TRP A 252 9.76 4.13 -12.83
N GLY A 253 11.05 4.37 -12.68
CA GLY A 253 12.07 3.46 -13.20
C GLY A 253 13.48 3.93 -12.90
N ARG A 254 14.46 3.06 -13.16
CA ARG A 254 15.88 3.37 -12.98
C ARG A 254 16.60 3.41 -14.32
N LEU A 255 17.29 4.51 -14.59
CA LEU A 255 18.20 4.68 -15.73
C LEU A 255 19.63 4.84 -15.22
N GLY A 256 20.39 3.74 -15.22
CA GLY A 256 21.73 3.71 -14.64
C GLY A 256 21.71 4.05 -13.15
N ARG A 257 22.28 5.21 -12.78
CA ARG A 257 22.34 5.70 -11.40
C ARG A 257 21.16 6.60 -10.99
N TYR A 258 20.25 6.88 -11.93
CA TYR A 258 19.13 7.79 -11.71
C TYR A 258 17.85 7.00 -11.52
N THR A 259 17.02 7.44 -10.58
CA THR A 259 15.64 6.99 -10.45
C THR A 259 14.73 8.11 -10.88
N VAL A 260 13.82 7.81 -11.79
CA VAL A 260 12.87 8.76 -12.38
C VAL A 260 11.48 8.36 -11.92
N VAL A 261 10.71 9.34 -11.48
CA VAL A 261 9.29 9.22 -11.15
C VAL A 261 8.58 10.36 -11.89
N TRP A 262 7.45 10.07 -12.53
CA TRP A 262 6.67 11.05 -13.29
C TRP A 262 5.18 10.82 -13.11
#